data_AF-A0A2M8P3X5-F1
#
_entry.id   AF-A0A2M8P3X5-F1
#
_cell.length_a   1.000
_cell.length_b   1.000
_cell.length_c   1.000
_cell.angle_alpha   90.00
_cell.angle_beta   90.00
_cell.angle_gamma   90.00
#
_symmetry.space_group_name_H-M   'P 1'
#
loop_
_entity.id
_entity.type
_entity.pdbx_description
1 polymer ?
#
loop_
_entity_poly.entity_id
_entity_poly.type
_entity_poly.pdbx_seq_one_letter_code
_entity_poly.pdbx_strand_id
1 'polypeptide(L)'
;MSKRAAPLFACLMLCAAALACNLLPAEPISTPAPSATPFMDDGSRPQVVIESPLEGAQVIAGEQLIVRVRAVDSIGVTRAELREGERVVAIQPAPDPIREFQALLPYVPRQSGALTLSVVAYRRGVASAPATLNLQVVTQAGATQRAVQVCTAQVNVNNLNLRRGDSTATEVITRLALGERLSVLGRNANGTWYRVQRADGLVGWVSAQYIIPDGDCANAPIVQP
;
A
#
# COMPACT_ATOMS: atom_id res chain seq x y z
N MET A 1 -45.24 -87.40 42.81
CA MET A 1 -43.84 -86.91 43.00
C MET A 1 -43.72 -85.64 42.17
N SER A 2 -43.36 -84.43 42.59
CA SER A 2 -42.88 -83.81 43.83
C SER A 2 -43.17 -82.29 43.65
N LYS A 3 -44.09 -81.70 44.43
CA LYS A 3 -43.87 -80.66 45.46
C LYS A 3 -43.13 -79.36 45.05
N ARG A 4 -43.72 -78.25 45.53
CA ARG A 4 -43.22 -76.87 45.82
C ARG A 4 -43.58 -75.82 44.76
N ALA A 5 -44.11 -74.63 45.06
CA ALA A 5 -44.60 -73.99 46.30
C ALA A 5 -45.49 -72.78 45.92
N ALA A 6 -46.49 -72.47 46.74
CA ALA A 6 -47.29 -71.23 46.76
C ALA A 6 -46.54 -70.13 47.59
N PRO A 7 -47.04 -68.90 47.90
CA PRO A 7 -48.40 -68.34 47.71
C PRO A 7 -48.51 -66.81 47.44
N LEU A 8 -49.77 -66.38 47.27
CA LEU A 8 -50.45 -65.14 47.72
C LEU A 8 -49.62 -63.96 48.26
N PHE A 9 -49.97 -62.73 47.86
CA PHE A 9 -50.74 -61.82 48.73
C PHE A 9 -51.31 -60.61 47.95
N ALA A 10 -52.62 -60.41 48.13
CA ALA A 10 -53.36 -59.24 47.70
C ALA A 10 -53.04 -58.04 48.62
N CYS A 11 -53.00 -56.82 48.06
CA CYS A 11 -53.58 -55.68 48.76
C CYS A 11 -53.91 -54.53 47.81
N LEU A 12 -55.21 -54.27 47.78
CA LEU A 12 -55.91 -53.08 47.33
C LEU A 12 -55.25 -51.80 47.88
N MET A 13 -55.02 -50.79 47.04
CA MET A 13 -55.11 -49.38 47.47
C MET A 13 -55.30 -48.48 46.25
N LEU A 14 -56.54 -48.02 46.12
CA LEU A 14 -57.01 -46.94 45.27
C LEU A 14 -56.57 -45.62 45.91
N CYS A 15 -55.86 -44.73 45.22
CA CYS A 15 -55.80 -43.31 45.60
C CYS A 15 -55.43 -42.42 44.41
N ALA A 16 -56.03 -41.23 44.42
CA ALA A 16 -56.26 -40.33 43.30
C ALA A 16 -55.03 -39.52 42.84
N ALA A 17 -55.10 -39.19 41.54
CA ALA A 17 -54.66 -37.98 40.87
C ALA A 17 -53.79 -36.95 41.63
N ALA A 18 -52.62 -36.65 41.05
CA ALA A 18 -52.14 -35.28 40.93
C ALA A 18 -51.20 -35.16 39.73
N LEU A 19 -51.57 -34.30 38.77
CA LEU A 19 -50.68 -33.78 37.75
C LEU A 19 -49.52 -33.05 38.43
N ALA A 20 -48.28 -33.47 38.15
CA ALA A 20 -47.11 -32.62 38.33
C ALA A 20 -46.13 -32.87 37.19
N CYS A 21 -46.09 -31.91 36.26
CA CYS A 21 -45.06 -31.80 35.24
C CYS A 21 -43.70 -31.61 35.91
N ASN A 22 -42.87 -32.65 35.97
CA ASN A 22 -41.46 -32.50 36.27
C ASN A 22 -40.68 -32.22 34.97
N LEU A 23 -40.65 -30.96 34.56
CA LEU A 23 -39.56 -30.46 33.73
C LEU A 23 -38.31 -30.41 34.61
N LEU A 24 -37.37 -31.32 34.36
CA LEU A 24 -36.00 -31.15 34.83
C LEU A 24 -35.42 -29.90 34.16
N PRO A 25 -34.86 -28.93 34.90
CA PRO A 25 -34.07 -27.88 34.28
C PRO A 25 -32.78 -28.51 33.74
N ALA A 26 -32.59 -28.43 32.42
CA ALA A 26 -31.31 -28.72 31.80
C ALA A 26 -30.30 -27.70 32.34
N GLU A 27 -29.26 -28.16 33.04
CA GLU A 27 -28.16 -27.30 33.43
C GLU A 27 -27.49 -26.73 32.17
N PRO A 28 -27.22 -25.41 32.08
CA PRO A 28 -26.47 -24.88 30.97
C PRO A 28 -25.05 -25.43 31.04
N ILE A 29 -24.73 -26.35 30.14
CA ILE A 29 -23.36 -26.75 29.83
C ILE A 29 -22.61 -25.49 29.44
N SER A 30 -21.85 -24.96 30.39
CA SER A 30 -20.91 -23.86 30.15
C SER A 30 -19.78 -24.44 29.32
N THR A 31 -19.83 -24.20 28.01
CA THR A 31 -18.69 -24.44 27.13
C THR A 31 -17.50 -23.68 27.71
N PRO A 32 -16.37 -24.32 28.06
CA PRO A 32 -15.20 -23.56 28.43
C PRO A 32 -14.82 -22.69 27.24
N ALA A 33 -14.87 -21.37 27.42
CA ALA A 33 -14.31 -20.45 26.45
C ALA A 33 -12.85 -20.87 26.20
N PRO A 34 -12.38 -20.90 24.94
CA PRO A 34 -10.99 -21.23 24.67
C PRO A 34 -10.13 -20.25 25.48
N SER A 35 -9.35 -20.80 26.41
CA SER A 35 -8.35 -20.02 27.15
C SER A 35 -7.36 -19.51 26.11
N ALA A 36 -7.52 -18.26 25.69
CA ALA A 36 -6.51 -17.56 24.93
C ALA A 36 -5.26 -17.55 25.81
N THR A 37 -4.25 -18.33 25.42
CA THR A 37 -2.92 -18.23 26.00
C THR A 37 -2.53 -16.76 25.99
N PRO A 38 -2.09 -16.17 27.12
CA PRO A 38 -1.58 -14.81 27.11
C PRO A 38 -0.40 -14.81 26.14
N PHE A 39 -0.56 -14.10 25.01
CA PHE A 39 0.54 -13.83 24.09
C PHE A 39 1.58 -13.05 24.88
N MET A 40 2.67 -13.71 25.26
CA MET A 40 3.81 -13.09 25.92
C MET A 40 4.37 -12.02 24.97
N ASP A 41 4.34 -10.76 25.42
CA ASP A 41 4.92 -9.63 24.71
C ASP A 41 6.44 -9.78 24.74
N ASP A 42 7.05 -10.17 23.61
CA ASP A 42 8.49 -10.40 23.48
C ASP A 42 9.31 -9.09 23.48
N GLY A 43 8.66 -7.94 23.73
CA GLY A 43 9.24 -6.61 23.65
C GLY A 43 9.57 -6.15 22.23
N SER A 44 9.30 -6.99 21.22
CA SER A 44 9.40 -6.58 19.82
C SER A 44 8.33 -5.53 19.53
N ARG A 45 8.54 -4.71 18.50
CA ARG A 45 7.54 -3.76 18.03
C ARG A 45 7.37 -3.94 16.52
N PRO A 46 6.19 -3.64 15.97
CA PRO A 46 5.99 -3.71 14.53
C PRO A 46 7.02 -2.87 13.80
N GLN A 47 7.46 -3.35 12.63
CA GLN A 47 8.27 -2.58 11.69
C GLN A 47 7.41 -2.26 10.49
N VAL A 48 7.59 -1.07 9.91
CA VAL A 48 6.82 -0.65 8.73
C VAL A 48 7.74 0.00 7.72
N VAL A 49 7.51 -0.31 6.45
CA VAL A 49 8.18 0.30 5.31
C VAL A 49 7.15 0.77 4.29
N ILE A 50 7.43 1.92 3.68
CA ILE A 50 6.64 2.46 2.59
C ILE A 50 7.25 1.94 1.29
N GLU A 51 6.46 1.21 0.51
CA GLU A 51 6.91 0.60 -0.74
C GLU A 51 6.58 1.48 -1.97
N SER A 52 5.54 2.31 -1.85
CA SER A 52 5.12 3.23 -2.90
C SER A 52 4.30 4.37 -2.28
N PRO A 53 4.41 5.60 -2.80
CA PRO A 53 5.39 6.04 -3.79
C PRO A 53 6.82 6.04 -3.23
N LEU A 54 7.81 6.23 -4.09
CA LEU A 54 9.21 6.38 -3.68
C LEU A 54 9.45 7.75 -3.03
N GLU A 55 10.49 7.83 -2.21
CA GLU A 55 10.96 9.06 -1.59
C GLU A 55 11.21 10.15 -2.66
N GLY A 56 10.70 11.37 -2.41
CA GLY A 56 10.82 12.51 -3.30
C GLY A 56 9.87 12.50 -4.51
N ALA A 57 8.96 11.53 -4.61
CA ALA A 57 8.04 11.45 -5.74
C ALA A 57 7.16 12.70 -5.88
N GLN A 58 6.89 13.07 -7.14
CA GLN A 58 5.94 14.12 -7.47
C GLN A 58 4.52 13.56 -7.53
N VAL A 59 3.58 14.22 -6.86
CA VAL A 59 2.15 13.84 -6.81
C VAL A 59 1.27 15.05 -7.07
N ILE A 60 0.03 14.84 -7.48
CA ILE A 60 -0.84 15.94 -7.93
C ILE A 60 -1.83 16.33 -6.82
N ALA A 61 -1.90 17.63 -6.52
CA ALA A 61 -2.89 18.18 -5.60
C ALA A 61 -4.31 17.92 -6.11
N GLY A 62 -5.17 17.43 -5.23
CA GLY A 62 -6.55 17.08 -5.54
C GLY A 62 -6.73 15.68 -6.15
N GLU A 63 -5.66 14.98 -6.51
CA GLU A 63 -5.73 13.61 -6.99
C GLU A 63 -5.51 12.59 -5.87
N GLN A 64 -6.11 11.41 -6.04
CA GLN A 64 -5.96 10.32 -5.09
C GLN A 64 -4.58 9.67 -5.24
N LEU A 65 -3.80 9.75 -4.16
CA LEU A 65 -2.57 9.01 -3.95
C LEU A 65 -2.86 7.74 -3.16
N ILE A 66 -2.28 6.61 -3.58
CA ILE A 66 -2.29 5.37 -2.81
C ILE A 66 -0.90 5.12 -2.23
N VAL A 67 -0.77 5.18 -0.91
CA VAL A 67 0.46 4.82 -0.21
C VAL A 67 0.42 3.32 0.09
N ARG A 68 1.27 2.55 -0.61
CA ARG A 68 1.43 1.11 -0.38
C ARG A 68 2.49 0.88 0.68
N VAL A 69 2.16 0.09 1.69
CA VAL A 69 3.05 -0.19 2.82
C VAL A 69 3.11 -1.67 3.11
N ARG A 70 4.26 -2.12 3.62
CA ARG A 70 4.45 -3.44 4.21
C ARG A 70 4.82 -3.25 5.67
N ALA A 71 4.08 -3.90 6.56
CA ALA A 71 4.37 -3.94 7.97
C ALA A 71 4.62 -5.39 8.40
N VAL A 72 5.63 -5.59 9.25
CA VAL A 72 5.99 -6.91 9.77
C VAL A 72 6.06 -6.89 11.28
N ASP A 73 5.59 -7.97 11.91
CA ASP A 73 5.61 -8.15 13.36
C ASP A 73 5.63 -9.64 13.73
N SER A 74 6.33 -10.01 14.81
CA SER A 74 6.44 -11.40 15.28
C SER A 74 5.13 -11.94 15.87
N ILE A 75 4.23 -11.07 16.32
CA ILE A 75 2.95 -11.44 16.96
C ILE A 75 1.78 -11.16 16.02
N GLY A 76 1.79 -10.01 15.35
CA GLY A 76 0.82 -9.66 14.32
C GLY A 76 0.48 -8.18 14.32
N VAL A 77 0.50 -7.59 13.13
CA VAL A 77 0.02 -6.24 12.87
C VAL A 77 -1.52 -6.26 12.84
N THR A 78 -2.11 -5.29 13.51
CA THR A 78 -3.57 -5.11 13.65
C THR A 78 -4.11 -3.94 12.85
N ARG A 79 -3.29 -2.93 12.56
CA ARG A 79 -3.63 -1.82 11.66
C ARG A 79 -2.39 -1.06 11.20
N ALA A 80 -2.54 -0.31 10.11
CA ALA A 80 -1.61 0.72 9.68
C ALA A 80 -2.33 2.08 9.62
N GLU A 81 -1.67 3.13 10.07
CA GLU A 81 -2.16 4.51 10.04
C GLU A 81 -1.24 5.36 9.18
N LEU A 82 -1.82 6.09 8.22
CA LEU A 82 -1.15 7.16 7.51
C LEU A 82 -1.42 8.48 8.23
N ARG A 83 -0.40 9.30 8.39
CA ARG A 83 -0.45 10.56 9.14
C ARG A 83 0.20 11.70 8.34
N GLU A 84 -0.37 12.88 8.51
CA GLU A 84 0.18 14.16 8.06
C GLU A 84 0.39 15.01 9.32
N GLY A 85 1.65 15.17 9.74
CA GLY A 85 1.97 15.62 11.09
C GLY A 85 1.32 14.70 12.14
N GLU A 86 0.62 15.29 13.12
CA GLU A 86 -0.10 14.54 14.16
C GLU A 86 -1.47 14.02 13.70
N ARG A 87 -1.94 14.42 12.52
CA ARG A 87 -3.29 14.09 12.05
C ARG A 87 -3.29 12.76 11.33
N VAL A 88 -4.10 11.82 11.80
CA VAL A 88 -4.36 10.57 11.07
C VAL A 88 -5.25 10.87 9.86
N VAL A 89 -4.76 10.54 8.68
CA VAL A 89 -5.42 10.85 7.40
C VAL A 89 -6.00 9.62 6.71
N ALA A 90 -5.48 8.43 7.01
CA ALA A 90 -6.06 7.15 6.62
C ALA A 90 -5.72 6.07 7.63
N ILE A 91 -6.60 5.10 7.78
CA ILE A 91 -6.39 3.93 8.63
C ILE A 91 -6.84 2.70 7.85
N GLN A 92 -6.03 1.65 7.87
CA GLN A 92 -6.44 0.35 7.38
C GLN A 92 -6.28 -0.70 8.50
N PRO A 93 -7.38 -1.27 9.00
CA PRO A 93 -7.32 -2.41 9.92
C PRO A 93 -6.89 -3.68 9.17
N ALA A 94 -6.16 -4.55 9.87
CA ALA A 94 -6.00 -5.93 9.46
C ALA A 94 -7.23 -6.72 9.92
N PRO A 95 -7.77 -7.65 9.09
CA PRO A 95 -8.94 -8.45 9.48
C PRO A 95 -8.68 -9.30 10.72
N ASP A 96 -7.45 -9.81 10.84
CA ASP A 96 -6.91 -10.52 12.00
C ASP A 96 -5.45 -10.09 12.20
N PRO A 97 -4.85 -10.30 13.40
CA PRO A 97 -3.43 -10.07 13.60
C PRO A 97 -2.60 -10.91 12.62
N ILE A 98 -1.90 -10.24 11.69
CA ILE A 98 -1.11 -10.90 10.64
C ILE A 98 0.36 -10.48 10.72
N ARG A 99 1.27 -11.45 10.59
CA ARG A 99 2.72 -11.22 10.75
C ARG A 99 3.32 -10.35 9.66
N GLU A 100 2.75 -10.40 8.47
CA GLU A 100 3.11 -9.56 7.34
C GLU A 100 1.82 -8.95 6.78
N PHE A 101 1.69 -7.64 6.94
CA PHE A 101 0.50 -6.89 6.56
C PHE A 101 0.83 -5.93 5.42
N GLN A 102 0.14 -6.09 4.29
CA GLN A 102 0.15 -5.10 3.22
C GLN A 102 -1.07 -4.20 3.32
N ALA A 103 -0.85 -2.89 3.31
CA ALA A 103 -1.91 -1.90 3.33
C ALA A 103 -1.78 -0.90 2.18
N LEU A 104 -2.94 -0.43 1.70
CA LEU A 104 -3.12 0.58 0.68
C LEU A 104 -3.85 1.75 1.35
N LEU A 105 -3.10 2.78 1.70
CA LEU A 105 -3.59 3.92 2.46
C LEU A 105 -3.88 5.08 1.49
N PRO A 106 -5.16 5.37 1.17
CA PRO A 106 -5.50 6.46 0.26
C PRO A 106 -5.31 7.82 0.93
N TYR A 107 -4.81 8.80 0.18
CA TYR A 107 -4.66 10.18 0.61
C TYR A 107 -4.89 11.14 -0.57
N VAL A 108 -5.42 12.33 -0.31
CA VAL A 108 -5.63 13.36 -1.34
C VAL A 108 -4.90 14.62 -0.87
N PRO A 109 -3.73 14.95 -1.45
CA PRO A 109 -3.00 16.17 -1.12
C PRO A 109 -3.84 17.40 -1.47
N ARG A 110 -4.02 18.33 -0.53
CA ARG A 110 -4.87 19.51 -0.77
C ARG A 110 -4.11 20.73 -1.29
N GLN A 111 -2.82 20.79 -1.01
CA GLN A 111 -1.97 21.95 -1.32
C GLN A 111 -0.72 21.49 -2.06
N SER A 112 -0.28 22.28 -3.04
CA SER A 112 1.02 22.10 -3.68
C SER A 112 2.16 22.50 -2.75
N GLY A 113 3.31 21.87 -2.90
CA GLY A 113 4.51 22.10 -2.09
C GLY A 113 5.09 20.82 -1.53
N ALA A 114 6.10 20.96 -0.67
CA ALA A 114 6.66 19.82 0.05
C ALA A 114 5.63 19.24 1.02
N LEU A 115 5.45 17.92 0.97
CA LEU A 115 4.54 17.17 1.83
C LEU A 115 5.32 16.06 2.53
N THR A 116 5.20 15.99 3.85
CA THR A 116 5.74 14.88 4.65
C THR A 116 4.60 14.06 5.21
N LEU A 117 4.56 12.79 4.82
CA LEU A 117 3.67 11.79 5.39
C LEU A 117 4.45 10.86 6.30
N SER A 118 3.79 10.31 7.31
CA SER A 118 4.34 9.23 8.11
C SER A 118 3.36 8.08 8.21
N VAL A 119 3.90 6.86 8.30
CA VAL A 119 3.12 5.64 8.51
C VAL A 119 3.55 4.99 9.81
N VAL A 120 2.57 4.62 10.62
CA VAL A 120 2.76 3.86 11.86
C VAL A 120 1.94 2.59 11.79
N ALA A 121 2.59 1.44 12.02
CA ALA A 121 1.93 0.16 12.16
C ALA A 121 1.72 -0.16 13.63
N TYR A 122 0.62 -0.85 13.94
CA TYR A 122 0.24 -1.16 15.31
C TYR A 122 -0.01 -2.63 15.53
N ARG A 123 0.48 -3.13 16.66
CA ARG A 123 -0.01 -4.34 17.31
C ARG A 123 -0.83 -3.91 18.53
N ARG A 124 -2.15 -3.87 18.39
CA ARG A 124 -3.07 -3.37 19.43
C ARG A 124 -2.66 -1.95 19.89
N GLY A 125 -2.07 -1.84 21.09
CA GLY A 125 -1.57 -0.60 21.68
C GLY A 125 -0.08 -0.30 21.43
N VAL A 126 0.67 -1.24 20.85
CA VAL A 126 2.10 -1.07 20.58
C VAL A 126 2.31 -0.51 19.18
N ALA A 127 3.00 0.62 19.08
CA ALA A 127 3.30 1.32 17.84
C ALA A 127 4.70 1.00 17.29
N SER A 128 4.84 0.96 15.97
CA SER A 128 6.14 0.97 15.29
C SER A 128 6.87 2.30 15.46
N ALA A 129 8.14 2.35 15.07
CA ALA A 129 8.73 3.62 14.67
C ALA A 129 8.01 4.15 13.42
N PRO A 130 7.88 5.48 13.23
CA PRO A 130 7.26 6.03 12.03
C PRO A 130 8.16 5.83 10.81
N ALA A 131 7.61 5.29 9.72
CA ALA A 131 8.23 5.39 8.40
C ALA A 131 7.83 6.73 7.78
N THR A 132 8.80 7.51 7.33
CA THR A 132 8.56 8.85 6.75
C THR A 132 8.63 8.77 5.22
N LEU A 133 7.79 9.55 4.55
CA LEU A 133 7.78 9.71 3.11
C LEU A 133 7.70 11.21 2.80
N ASN A 134 8.73 11.75 2.15
CA ASN A 134 8.71 13.13 1.66
C ASN A 134 8.32 13.15 0.17
N LEU A 135 7.38 14.03 -0.17
CA LEU A 135 6.81 14.16 -1.51
C LEU A 135 6.87 15.61 -1.97
N GLN A 136 6.77 15.78 -3.28
CA GLN A 136 6.57 17.09 -3.91
C GLN A 136 5.18 17.13 -4.53
N VAL A 137 4.27 17.89 -3.94
CA VAL A 137 2.91 18.05 -4.47
C VAL A 137 2.91 19.16 -5.51
N VAL A 138 2.50 18.85 -6.73
CA VAL A 138 2.34 19.81 -7.83
C VAL A 138 0.86 20.09 -8.08
N THR A 139 0.52 21.27 -8.59
CA THR A 139 -0.87 21.57 -8.99
C THR A 139 -1.23 20.83 -10.28
N GLN A 140 -2.52 20.65 -10.57
CA GLN A 140 -2.95 20.14 -11.89
C GLN A 140 -2.47 21.02 -13.05
N ALA A 141 -2.27 22.32 -12.83
CA ALA A 141 -1.64 23.24 -13.80
C ALA A 141 -0.12 23.06 -13.92
N GLY A 142 0.53 22.42 -12.95
CA GLY A 142 1.88 21.86 -13.07
C GLY A 142 1.87 20.44 -13.66
N ALA A 143 0.76 19.71 -13.48
CA ALA A 143 0.52 18.37 -14.04
C ALA A 143 0.00 18.37 -15.49
N THR A 144 -0.27 19.54 -16.08
CA THR A 144 -0.39 19.72 -17.53
C THR A 144 0.96 19.59 -18.26
N GLN A 145 2.04 19.28 -17.52
CA GLN A 145 3.16 18.49 -18.05
C GLN A 145 2.88 16.98 -17.96
N ARG A 146 1.62 16.55 -18.13
CA ARG A 146 1.36 15.23 -18.68
C ARG A 146 1.95 15.24 -20.08
N ALA A 147 2.72 14.21 -20.36
CA ALA A 147 3.26 13.89 -21.67
C ALA A 147 2.15 13.88 -22.73
N VAL A 148 1.80 15.06 -23.24
CA VAL A 148 1.53 15.17 -24.66
C VAL A 148 2.86 14.80 -25.26
N GLN A 149 2.95 13.60 -25.83
CA GLN A 149 4.01 13.27 -26.75
C GLN A 149 3.96 14.34 -27.85
N VAL A 150 4.75 15.40 -27.70
CA VAL A 150 4.69 16.57 -28.60
C VAL A 150 5.21 16.17 -29.97
N CYS A 151 6.18 15.27 -29.97
CA CYS A 151 6.85 14.75 -31.13
C CYS A 151 7.57 13.44 -30.74
N THR A 152 8.16 12.80 -31.75
CA THR A 152 9.18 11.76 -31.51
C THR A 152 10.54 12.28 -31.93
N ALA A 153 11.58 11.56 -31.55
CA ALA A 153 12.92 11.80 -32.07
C ALA A 153 13.63 10.47 -32.31
N GLN A 154 14.52 10.46 -33.29
CA GLN A 154 15.36 9.31 -33.59
C GLN A 154 16.80 9.61 -33.22
N VAL A 155 17.47 8.69 -32.53
CA VAL A 155 18.89 8.82 -32.21
C VAL A 155 19.73 8.78 -33.49
N ASN A 156 20.64 9.74 -33.68
CA ASN A 156 21.44 9.92 -34.90
C ASN A 156 22.93 9.57 -34.73
N VAL A 157 23.31 9.02 -33.58
CA VAL A 157 24.69 8.59 -33.29
C VAL A 157 24.70 7.24 -32.57
N ASN A 158 25.81 6.52 -32.65
CA ASN A 158 26.00 5.32 -31.84
C ASN A 158 26.28 5.70 -30.38
N ASN A 159 25.72 4.94 -29.44
CA ASN A 159 26.01 5.02 -28.00
C ASN A 159 25.72 6.41 -27.37
N LEU A 160 24.60 7.03 -27.74
CA LEU A 160 24.19 8.31 -27.16
C LEU A 160 23.86 8.15 -25.67
N ASN A 161 24.46 8.97 -24.81
CA ASN A 161 24.18 8.91 -23.37
C ASN A 161 22.76 9.43 -23.06
N LEU A 162 21.96 8.61 -22.38
CA LEU A 162 20.76 9.04 -21.67
C LEU A 162 21.17 9.44 -20.26
N ARG A 163 20.94 10.70 -19.90
CA ARG A 163 21.43 11.29 -18.64
C ARG A 163 20.33 11.59 -17.66
N ARG A 164 20.71 11.75 -16.39
CA ARG A 164 19.80 12.10 -15.31
C ARG A 164 19.34 13.56 -15.36
N GLY A 165 20.14 14.46 -15.93
CA GLY A 165 19.79 15.87 -16.12
C GLY A 165 20.26 16.42 -17.48
N ASP A 166 19.94 17.68 -17.74
CA ASP A 166 20.19 18.40 -19.01
C ASP A 166 21.61 18.96 -19.13
N SER A 167 22.60 18.22 -18.61
CA SER A 167 24.00 18.64 -18.60
C SER A 167 24.94 17.46 -18.79
N THR A 168 26.07 17.70 -19.44
CA THR A 168 27.14 16.70 -19.61
C THR A 168 27.81 16.32 -18.29
N ALA A 169 27.64 17.12 -17.24
CA ALA A 169 28.13 16.84 -15.89
C ALA A 169 27.22 15.87 -15.09
N THR A 170 26.00 15.62 -15.56
CA THR A 170 25.05 14.75 -14.86
C THR A 170 25.32 13.27 -15.15
N GLU A 171 24.91 12.41 -14.22
CA GLU A 171 25.06 10.96 -14.31
C GLU A 171 24.46 10.38 -15.61
N VAL A 172 25.17 9.42 -16.21
CA VAL A 172 24.66 8.65 -17.35
C VAL A 172 23.87 7.46 -16.82
N ILE A 173 22.58 7.41 -17.15
CA ILE A 173 21.69 6.30 -16.78
C ILE A 173 21.99 5.08 -17.66
N THR A 174 22.07 5.30 -18.98
CA THR A 174 22.36 4.26 -19.97
C THR A 174 22.81 4.89 -21.30
N ARG A 175 23.04 4.06 -22.31
CA ARG A 175 23.36 4.49 -23.69
C ARG A 175 22.30 3.98 -24.67
N LEU A 176 22.00 4.81 -25.66
CA LEU A 176 21.00 4.58 -26.69
C LEU A 176 21.67 4.21 -28.02
N ALA A 177 21.03 3.34 -28.78
CA ALA A 177 21.54 2.89 -30.06
C ALA A 177 21.19 3.87 -31.19
N LEU A 178 22.00 3.87 -32.26
CA LEU A 178 21.65 4.59 -33.49
C LEU A 178 20.30 4.10 -34.02
N GLY A 179 19.43 5.03 -34.40
CA GLY A 179 18.11 4.73 -34.93
C GLY A 179 17.02 4.47 -33.88
N GLU A 180 17.36 4.40 -32.59
CA GLU A 180 16.38 4.22 -31.51
C GLU A 180 15.36 5.36 -31.50
N ARG A 181 14.06 5.03 -31.43
CA ARG A 181 12.97 6.01 -31.36
C ARG A 181 12.64 6.36 -29.92
N LEU A 182 12.45 7.65 -29.68
CA LEU A 182 12.22 8.25 -28.38
C LEU A 182 10.95 9.10 -28.42
N SER A 183 10.15 9.03 -27.37
CA SER A 183 9.05 9.97 -27.15
C SER A 183 9.59 11.21 -26.45
N VAL A 184 9.39 12.39 -27.03
CA VAL A 184 9.84 13.65 -26.41
C VAL A 184 8.77 14.12 -25.44
N LEU A 185 9.17 14.24 -24.16
CA LEU A 185 8.30 14.68 -23.07
C LEU A 185 8.43 16.18 -22.79
N GLY A 186 9.52 16.79 -23.24
CA GLY A 186 9.82 18.21 -23.01
C GLY A 186 11.25 18.55 -23.39
N ARG A 187 11.62 19.81 -23.18
CA ARG A 187 12.97 20.34 -23.41
C ARG A 187 13.41 21.24 -22.26
N ASN A 188 14.70 21.53 -22.17
CA ASN A 188 15.15 22.61 -21.30
C ASN A 188 14.85 23.98 -21.94
N ALA A 189 14.97 25.06 -21.14
CA ALA A 189 14.63 26.42 -21.58
C ALA A 189 15.40 26.87 -22.84
N ASN A 190 16.62 26.39 -23.01
CA ASN A 190 17.50 26.77 -24.11
C ASN A 190 17.35 25.85 -25.34
N GLY A 191 16.52 24.80 -25.27
CA GLY A 191 16.32 23.84 -26.35
C GLY A 191 17.54 22.98 -26.70
N THR A 192 18.56 22.93 -25.84
CA THR A 192 19.80 22.18 -26.07
C THR A 192 19.70 20.72 -25.60
N TRP A 193 18.69 20.41 -24.80
CA TRP A 193 18.41 19.08 -24.28
C TRP A 193 16.92 18.76 -24.35
N TYR A 194 16.63 17.51 -24.66
CA TYR A 194 15.28 16.96 -24.61
C TYR A 194 15.16 15.94 -23.50
N ARG A 195 14.06 16.04 -22.73
CA ARG A 195 13.63 15.00 -21.83
C ARG A 195 12.82 14.00 -22.64
N VAL A 196 13.25 12.75 -22.62
CA VAL A 196 12.74 11.70 -23.51
C VAL A 196 12.37 10.45 -22.73
N GLN A 197 11.47 9.66 -23.31
CA GLN A 197 11.10 8.34 -22.84
C GLN A 197 11.39 7.29 -23.90
N ARG A 198 12.02 6.19 -23.48
CA ARG A 198 12.24 4.99 -24.29
C ARG A 198 11.00 4.11 -24.31
N ALA A 199 10.96 3.15 -25.23
CA ALA A 199 9.85 2.19 -25.33
C ALA A 199 9.65 1.34 -24.06
N ASP A 200 10.72 1.09 -23.29
CA ASP A 200 10.68 0.37 -22.00
C ASP A 200 10.22 1.26 -20.83
N GLY A 201 9.85 2.52 -21.10
CA GLY A 201 9.38 3.48 -20.11
C GLY A 201 10.49 4.27 -19.41
N LEU A 202 11.77 3.96 -19.66
CA LEU A 202 12.89 4.67 -19.04
C LEU A 202 12.96 6.12 -19.52
N VAL A 203 13.02 7.06 -18.58
CA VAL A 203 13.06 8.50 -18.83
C VAL A 203 14.43 9.08 -18.51
N GLY A 204 14.89 10.00 -19.34
CA GLY A 204 16.10 10.77 -19.08
C GLY A 204 16.26 11.91 -20.07
N TRP A 205 17.48 12.44 -20.12
CA TRP A 205 17.83 13.60 -20.92
C TRP A 205 18.86 13.24 -22.00
N VAL A 206 18.63 13.74 -23.22
CA VAL A 206 19.54 13.59 -24.35
C VAL A 206 19.85 14.96 -24.96
N SER A 207 21.06 15.12 -25.49
CA SER A 207 21.44 16.37 -26.15
C SER A 207 20.75 16.47 -27.51
N ALA A 208 20.14 17.61 -27.79
CA ALA A 208 19.37 17.87 -29.01
C ALA A 208 20.19 17.69 -30.30
N GLN A 209 21.50 17.91 -30.23
CA GLN A 209 22.40 17.80 -31.39
C GLN A 209 22.57 16.36 -31.91
N TYR A 210 22.19 15.34 -31.12
CA TYR A 210 22.42 13.92 -31.44
C TYR A 210 21.13 13.15 -31.75
N ILE A 211 20.03 13.87 -31.92
CA ILE A 211 18.74 13.29 -32.30
C ILE A 211 18.20 14.02 -33.54
N ILE A 212 17.37 13.33 -34.30
CA ILE A 212 16.59 13.89 -35.40
C ILE A 212 15.14 13.98 -34.90
N PRO A 213 14.62 15.19 -34.63
CA PRO A 213 13.21 15.43 -34.35
C PRO A 213 12.30 14.93 -35.47
N ASP A 214 11.15 14.37 -35.08
CA ASP A 214 10.05 13.96 -35.96
C ASP A 214 8.75 14.55 -35.38
N GLY A 215 8.36 15.71 -35.92
CA GLY A 215 7.30 16.59 -35.40
C GLY A 215 7.83 17.92 -34.86
N ASP A 216 6.97 18.69 -34.20
CA ASP A 216 7.29 20.03 -33.67
C ASP A 216 7.93 19.96 -32.27
N CYS A 217 9.10 19.34 -32.19
CA CYS A 217 9.85 19.27 -30.92
C CYS A 217 10.32 20.65 -30.42
N ALA A 218 10.41 21.63 -31.31
CA ALA A 218 10.75 23.01 -30.96
C ALA A 218 9.64 23.73 -30.19
N ASN A 219 8.46 23.15 -30.03
CA ASN A 219 7.41 23.65 -29.13
C ASN A 219 7.13 22.68 -27.98
N ALA A 220 8.01 21.69 -27.76
CA ALA A 220 7.93 20.84 -26.58
C ALA A 220 7.94 21.69 -25.30
N PRO A 221 7.15 21.30 -24.28
CA PRO A 221 7.05 22.06 -23.04
C PRO A 221 8.43 22.18 -22.38
N ILE A 222 8.68 23.33 -21.77
CA ILE A 222 9.90 23.55 -20.99
C ILE A 222 9.76 22.80 -19.67
N VAL A 223 10.64 21.83 -19.42
CA VAL A 223 10.68 21.01 -18.20
C VAL A 223 12.01 21.23 -17.47
N GLN A 224 12.00 21.18 -16.14
CA GLN A 224 13.20 21.32 -15.32
C GLN A 224 13.88 19.94 -15.13
N PRO A 225 15.22 19.87 -15.12
CA PRO A 225 15.99 18.63 -14.93
C PRO A 225 15.83 18.01 -13.55
#